data_AF-A0A2J8QU10-F1
#
_entry.id   AF-A0A2J8QU10-F1
#
_cell.length_a   1.000
_cell.length_b   1.000
_cell.length_c   1.000
_cell.angle_alpha   90.00
_cell.angle_beta   90.00
_cell.angle_gamma   90.00
#
_symmetry.space_group_name_H-M   'P 1'
#
loop_
_entity.id
_entity.type
_entity.pdbx_description
1 polymer ?
#
loop_
_entity_poly.entity_id
_entity_poly.type
_entity_poly.pdbx_seq_one_letter_code
_entity_poly.pdbx_strand_id
1 'polypeptide(L)'
;SALTRLASFARVGGRLFRSGRARTAGDGGVRHAGGGVHIEPRYRQFPQLTRSQVFQSEFFSGLMWFWILWRFWHDSEEVLGHFPYPDPSQWTDEELGIPPDDED
;
A
#
# COMPACT_ATOMS: atom_id res chain seq x y z
N SER A 1 4.50 19.70 15.31
CA SER A 1 3.34 19.65 16.23
C SER A 1 2.06 19.71 15.42
N ALA A 2 1.49 18.56 15.09
CA ALA A 2 0.46 17.89 15.90
C ALA A 2 -0.84 18.73 15.88
N LEU A 3 -1.76 18.37 14.98
CA LEU A 3 -2.96 17.58 15.31
C LEU A 3 -3.96 18.34 16.19
N THR A 4 -4.96 18.96 15.56
CA THR A 4 -6.27 19.09 16.21
C THR A 4 -7.40 19.19 15.17
N ARG A 5 -8.13 18.06 15.03
CA ARG A 5 -9.61 17.94 15.03
C ARG A 5 -10.37 18.80 14.00
N LEU A 6 -10.90 18.26 12.89
CA LEU A 6 -12.04 17.33 12.81
C LEU A 6 -13.22 17.77 13.69
N ALA A 7 -14.20 18.49 13.11
CA ALA A 7 -15.65 18.28 13.29
C ALA A 7 -16.45 19.56 12.99
N SER A 8 -17.24 19.52 11.91
CA SER A 8 -18.58 20.14 11.90
C SER A 8 -19.37 19.69 10.68
N PHE A 9 -19.75 18.41 10.69
CA PHE A 9 -20.93 17.92 9.98
C PHE A 9 -22.15 18.19 10.86
N ALA A 10 -23.01 19.14 10.48
CA ALA A 10 -24.38 19.19 11.00
C ALA A 10 -25.29 20.07 10.12
N ARG A 11 -26.34 19.42 9.61
CA ARG A 11 -27.67 19.98 9.34
C ARG A 11 -27.83 20.95 8.16
N VAL A 12 -27.98 20.36 6.97
CA VAL A 12 -29.15 20.62 6.11
C VAL A 12 -29.57 19.24 5.60
N GLY A 13 -30.62 18.60 6.11
CA GLY A 13 -31.98 19.12 6.18
C GLY A 13 -32.78 18.32 5.15
N GLY A 14 -33.22 17.13 5.56
CA GLY A 14 -33.89 16.16 4.70
C GLY A 14 -35.09 16.74 3.95
N ARG A 15 -35.02 16.71 2.62
CA ARG A 15 -36.19 16.95 1.75
C ARG A 15 -36.09 16.30 0.38
N LEU A 16 -35.65 15.04 0.33
CA LEU A 16 -35.76 14.23 -0.90
C LEU A 16 -36.28 12.81 -0.66
N PHE A 17 -36.90 12.53 0.50
CA PHE A 17 -37.47 11.20 0.80
C PHE A 17 -39.00 11.11 0.61
N ARG A 18 -39.62 12.03 -0.15
CA ARG A 18 -41.06 11.95 -0.42
C ARG A 18 -41.41 12.45 -1.82
N SER A 19 -40.95 11.73 -2.83
CA SER A 19 -41.63 11.62 -4.12
C SER A 19 -41.42 10.18 -4.54
N GLY A 20 -42.38 9.32 -4.27
CA GLY A 20 -43.51 9.27 -5.18
C GLY A 20 -43.20 8.15 -6.17
N ARG A 21 -43.61 6.96 -5.75
CA ARG A 21 -43.55 5.70 -6.48
C ARG A 21 -44.37 5.84 -7.77
N ALA A 22 -43.81 6.45 -8.81
CA ALA A 22 -44.36 6.45 -10.15
C ALA A 22 -43.70 5.31 -10.92
N ARG A 23 -44.43 4.20 -11.04
CA ARG A 23 -44.08 3.08 -11.90
C ARG A 23 -44.19 3.56 -13.35
N THR A 24 -43.08 3.97 -13.95
CA THR A 24 -42.94 3.95 -15.41
C THR A 24 -42.71 2.49 -15.82
N ALA A 25 -43.83 1.78 -15.96
CA ALA A 25 -43.86 0.56 -16.75
C ALA A 25 -43.57 0.97 -18.20
N GLY A 26 -42.43 0.53 -18.74
CA GLY A 26 -42.15 0.62 -20.18
C GLY A 26 -40.92 1.40 -20.61
N ASP A 27 -39.99 1.76 -19.71
CA ASP A 27 -38.64 2.11 -20.18
C ASP A 27 -37.78 0.85 -20.10
N GLY A 28 -37.63 0.20 -21.25
CA GLY A 28 -36.83 -1.00 -21.42
C GLY A 28 -35.38 -0.67 -21.11
N GLY A 29 -34.99 -0.86 -19.84
CA GLY A 29 -33.61 -0.79 -19.43
C GLY A 29 -32.79 -1.71 -20.34
N VAL A 30 -32.04 -1.09 -21.27
CA VAL A 30 -31.08 -1.78 -22.12
C VAL A 30 -30.01 -2.33 -21.19
N ARG A 31 -30.18 -3.59 -20.80
CA ARG A 31 -29.17 -4.32 -20.07
C ARG A 31 -28.09 -4.63 -21.09
N HIS A 32 -26.97 -3.91 -21.04
CA HIS A 32 -25.77 -4.27 -21.79
C HIS A 32 -25.14 -5.53 -21.17
N ALA A 33 -25.87 -6.65 -21.23
CA ALA A 33 -25.39 -7.95 -20.80
C ALA A 33 -24.68 -8.61 -21.99
N GLY A 34 -23.35 -8.55 -22.00
CA GLY A 34 -22.54 -9.57 -22.67
C GLY A 34 -22.10 -9.34 -24.12
N GLY A 35 -22.03 -8.10 -24.63
CA GLY A 35 -21.82 -7.88 -26.06
C GLY A 35 -20.43 -7.44 -26.55
N GLY A 36 -19.68 -6.59 -25.80
CA GLY A 36 -18.63 -5.79 -26.47
C GLY A 36 -17.44 -5.31 -25.63
N VAL A 37 -17.28 -5.77 -24.39
CA VAL A 37 -16.14 -5.36 -23.52
C VAL A 37 -15.12 -6.50 -23.35
N HIS A 38 -15.35 -7.63 -24.00
CA HIS A 38 -14.74 -8.91 -23.66
C HIS A 38 -13.59 -9.16 -24.65
N ILE A 39 -12.40 -9.42 -24.14
CA ILE A 39 -11.24 -9.79 -24.97
C ILE A 39 -11.60 -11.06 -25.76
N GLU A 40 -11.55 -11.00 -27.09
CA GLU A 40 -11.93 -12.12 -27.94
C GLU A 40 -10.98 -13.31 -27.74
N PRO A 41 -11.48 -14.53 -27.50
CA PRO A 41 -10.63 -15.71 -27.32
C PRO A 41 -9.92 -16.03 -28.64
N ARG A 42 -8.58 -16.15 -28.58
CA ARG A 42 -7.73 -16.42 -29.74
C ARG A 42 -6.95 -17.72 -29.55
N TYR A 43 -6.95 -18.60 -30.55
CA TYR A 43 -6.29 -19.91 -30.46
C TYR A 43 -4.86 -19.90 -31.01
N ARG A 44 -3.90 -20.45 -30.26
CA ARG A 44 -2.45 -20.55 -30.59
C ARG A 44 -1.76 -19.23 -30.98
N GLN A 45 -2.33 -18.09 -30.60
CA GLN A 45 -1.78 -16.77 -30.86
C GLN A 45 -1.80 -15.94 -29.57
N PHE A 46 -0.98 -14.89 -29.51
CA PHE A 46 -0.93 -14.00 -28.34
C PHE A 46 -2.29 -13.31 -28.11
N PRO A 47 -2.80 -13.27 -26.85
CA PRO A 47 -4.08 -12.66 -26.53
C PRO A 47 -4.02 -11.14 -26.70
N GLN A 48 -5.17 -10.51 -26.95
CA GLN A 48 -5.24 -9.05 -27.02
C GLN A 48 -5.21 -8.49 -25.60
N LEU A 49 -4.15 -7.76 -25.24
CA LEU A 49 -4.09 -7.00 -23.99
C LEU A 49 -4.67 -5.61 -24.19
N THR A 50 -5.48 -5.15 -23.24
CA THR A 50 -5.93 -3.76 -23.23
C THR A 50 -4.77 -2.84 -22.86
N ARG A 51 -4.66 -1.69 -23.52
CA ARG A 51 -3.59 -0.71 -23.26
C ARG A 51 -3.63 -0.21 -21.81
N SER A 52 -4.81 -0.10 -21.22
CA SER A 52 -5.01 0.28 -19.82
C SER A 52 -4.45 -0.77 -18.86
N GLN A 53 -4.62 -2.06 -19.14
CA GLN A 53 -4.10 -3.14 -18.31
C GLN A 53 -2.57 -3.16 -18.31
N VAL A 54 -1.95 -3.02 -19.49
CA VAL A 54 -0.48 -2.92 -19.60
C VAL A 54 0.02 -1.72 -18.78
N PHE A 55 -0.58 -0.54 -19.01
CA PHE A 55 -0.19 0.68 -18.31
C PHE A 55 -0.35 0.57 -16.79
N GLN A 56 -1.46 0.01 -16.30
CA GLN A 56 -1.65 -0.22 -14.87
C GLN A 56 -0.61 -1.18 -14.30
N SER A 57 -0.29 -2.26 -15.01
CA SER A 57 0.72 -3.22 -14.55
C SER A 57 2.12 -2.60 -14.47
N GLU A 58 2.50 -1.80 -15.46
CA GLU A 58 3.77 -1.06 -15.46
C GLU A 58 3.79 0.00 -14.36
N PHE A 59 2.68 0.71 -14.15
CA PHE A 59 2.56 1.71 -13.10
C PHE A 59 2.71 1.09 -11.70
N PHE A 60 2.04 -0.02 -11.42
CA PHE A 60 2.17 -0.70 -10.12
C PHE A 60 3.57 -1.31 -9.92
N SER A 61 4.17 -1.87 -10.97
CA SER A 61 5.56 -2.36 -10.92
C SER A 61 6.54 -1.22 -10.64
N GLY A 62 6.39 -0.08 -11.31
CA GLY A 62 7.19 1.12 -11.07
C GLY A 62 6.97 1.71 -9.69
N LEU A 63 5.71 1.75 -9.21
CA LEU A 63 5.36 2.22 -7.87
C LEU A 63 5.95 1.32 -6.78
N MET A 64 5.94 -0.01 -6.97
CA MET A 64 6.57 -0.95 -6.05
C MET A 64 8.07 -0.68 -5.93
N TRP A 65 8.79 -0.58 -7.05
CA TRP A 65 10.24 -0.31 -7.03
C TRP A 65 10.57 1.09 -6.53
N PHE A 66 9.78 2.10 -6.93
CA PHE A 66 9.88 3.45 -6.39
C PHE A 66 9.73 3.43 -4.87
N TRP A 67 8.74 2.72 -4.33
CA TRP A 67 8.50 2.62 -2.90
C TRP A 67 9.66 1.95 -2.17
N ILE A 68 10.22 0.86 -2.71
CA ILE A 68 11.39 0.19 -2.12
C ILE A 68 12.59 1.14 -2.07
N LEU A 69 12.91 1.82 -3.16
CA LEU A 69 14.05 2.75 -3.21
C LEU A 69 13.82 3.98 -2.34
N TRP A 70 12.60 4.51 -2.34
CA TRP A 70 12.21 5.64 -1.49
C TRP A 70 12.31 5.28 -0.01
N ARG A 71 11.78 4.13 0.40
CA ARG A 71 11.86 3.62 1.78
C ARG A 71 13.29 3.30 2.17
N PHE A 72 14.09 2.71 1.28
CA PHE A 72 15.50 2.45 1.51
C PHE A 72 16.31 3.73 1.72
N TRP A 73 15.98 4.81 0.99
CA TRP A 73 16.62 6.10 1.19
C TRP A 73 16.18 6.79 2.50
N HIS A 74 14.90 6.68 2.85
CA HIS A 74 14.34 7.34 4.04
C HIS A 74 14.55 6.59 5.36
N ASP A 75 14.61 5.26 5.35
CA ASP A 75 14.69 4.41 6.54
C ASP A 75 15.82 3.37 6.39
N SER A 76 17.02 3.83 6.03
CA SER A 76 18.22 2.99 5.92
C SER A 76 18.65 2.36 7.26
N GLU A 77 18.16 2.88 8.37
CA GLU A 77 18.50 2.44 9.73
C GLU A 77 17.85 1.09 10.11
N GLU A 78 16.70 0.75 9.50
CA GLU A 78 15.98 -0.51 9.78
C GLU A 78 16.74 -1.74 9.22
N VAL A 79 17.62 -1.52 8.23
CA VAL A 79 18.41 -2.57 7.57
C VAL A 79 19.86 -2.60 8.06
N LEU A 80 20.44 -1.45 8.40
CA LEU A 80 21.85 -1.35 8.83
C LEU A 80 22.03 -1.56 10.34
N GLY A 81 20.93 -1.67 11.10
CA GLY A 81 20.95 -1.87 12.54
C GLY A 81 20.97 -0.54 13.30
N HIS A 82 20.03 -0.38 14.23
CA HIS A 82 19.90 0.84 15.03
C HIS A 82 21.04 1.03 16.05
N PHE A 83 21.74 -0.05 16.41
CA PHE A 83 22.82 -0.01 17.39
C PHE A 83 24.13 -0.52 16.77
N PRO A 84 25.25 0.19 16.97
CA PRO A 84 26.55 -0.32 16.57
C PRO A 84 26.85 -1.59 17.35
N TYR A 85 27.38 -2.61 16.66
CA TYR A 85 27.78 -3.85 17.28
C TYR A 85 28.98 -3.57 18.21
N PRO A 86 28.88 -3.83 19.53
CA PRO A 86 29.98 -3.60 20.45
C PRO A 86 31.11 -4.60 20.18
N ASP A 87 32.35 -4.12 20.15
CA ASP A 87 33.53 -4.97 20.05
C ASP A 87 33.76 -5.68 21.40
N PRO A 88 33.69 -7.02 21.46
CA PRO A 88 33.85 -7.77 22.72
C PRO A 88 35.22 -7.58 23.38
N SER A 89 36.24 -7.18 22.62
CA SER A 89 37.60 -6.95 23.13
C SER A 89 37.78 -5.64 23.90
N GLN A 90 36.79 -4.74 23.86
CA GLN A 90 36.79 -3.49 24.61
C GLN A 90 36.19 -3.62 26.01
N TRP A 91 35.62 -4.79 26.35
CA TRP A 91 35.14 -5.05 27.70
C TRP A 91 36.32 -5.22 28.65
N THR A 92 36.27 -4.52 29.78
CA THR A 92 37.33 -4.57 30.77
C THR A 92 37.23 -5.85 31.60
N ASP A 93 38.38 -6.41 31.99
CA ASP A 93 38.43 -7.64 32.81
C ASP A 93 37.68 -7.47 34.16
N GLU A 94 37.58 -6.23 34.67
CA GLU A 94 36.79 -5.86 35.85
C GLU A 94 35.27 -6.00 35.63
N GLU A 95 34.76 -5.65 34.45
CA GLU A 95 33.36 -5.86 34.07
C GLU A 95 33.06 -7.34 33.75
N LEU A 96 34.05 -8.06 33.23
CA LEU A 96 33.94 -9.47 32.88
C LEU A 96 34.18 -10.40 34.08
N GLY A 97 34.58 -9.85 35.22
CA GLY A 97 34.84 -10.59 36.46
C GLY A 97 36.01 -11.55 36.35
N ILE A 98 36.97 -11.29 35.46
CA ILE A 98 38.18 -12.08 35.30
C ILE A 98 39.17 -11.60 36.38
N PRO A 99 39.50 -12.44 37.37
CA PRO A 99 40.51 -12.09 38.37
C PRO A 99 41.87 -11.92 37.69
N PRO A 100 42.69 -10.92 38.08
CA PRO A 100 44.09 -10.90 37.65
C PRO A 100 44.80 -12.15 38.21
N ASP A 101 45.45 -12.90 37.34
CA ASP A 101 46.20 -14.13 37.66
C ASP A 101 47.53 -13.84 38.41
N ASP A 102 47.58 -12.81 39.25
CA ASP A 102 48.79 -12.44 40.01
C ASP A 102 49.01 -13.45 41.17
N GLU A 103 49.48 -14.66 40.84
CA GLU A 103 50.18 -15.59 41.73
C GLU A 103 51.70 -15.46 41.48
N ASP A 104 52.45 -15.22 42.57
CA ASP A 104 53.90 -14.96 42.66
C ASP A 104 54.84 -15.92 41.90
#